data_AF-A0A1I0PXI2-F1
#
_entry.id   AF-A0A1I0PXI2-F1
#
_cell.length_a   1.000
_cell.length_b   1.000
_cell.length_c   1.000
_cell.angle_alpha   90.00
_cell.angle_beta   90.00
_cell.angle_gamma   90.00
#
_symmetry.space_group_name_H-M   'P 1'
#
loop_
_entity.id
_entity.type
_entity.pdbx_description
1 polymer ?
#
loop_
_entity_poly.entity_id
_entity_poly.type
_entity_poly.pdbx_seq_one_letter_code
_entity_poly.pdbx_strand_id
1 'polypeptide(L)'
;MASESEYANYSSDELNKKANRYKKVQIGMMVMAVAFAAIVGIYSAINELKEGYQMAGIFLVAGIAYPLLTFGAMRKKIKAELENRQN
;
A
#
# COMPACT_ATOMS: atom_id res chain seq x y z
N MET A 1 -0.41 27.69 16.68
CA MET A 1 0.63 26.69 17.01
C MET A 1 0.87 25.89 15.75
N ALA A 2 2.04 26.00 15.13
CA ALA A 2 2.37 25.22 13.95
C ALA A 2 2.23 23.74 14.30
N SER A 3 1.41 23.00 13.56
CA SER A 3 1.29 21.56 13.76
C SER A 3 2.66 20.95 13.51
N GLU A 4 3.40 20.62 14.57
CA GLU A 4 4.60 19.82 14.44
C GLU A 4 4.20 18.56 13.65
N SER A 5 4.96 18.30 12.59
CA SER A 5 4.79 17.11 11.77
C SER A 5 4.69 15.88 12.68
N GLU A 6 3.75 14.95 12.42
CA GLU A 6 3.66 13.68 13.16
C GLU A 6 5.01 12.92 13.14
N TYR A 7 5.86 13.27 12.17
CA TYR A 7 7.18 12.70 11.97
C TYR A 7 8.33 13.52 12.59
N ALA A 8 8.06 14.71 13.16
CA ALA A 8 9.05 15.64 13.69
C ALA A 8 9.91 15.02 14.80
N ASN A 9 9.31 14.23 15.68
CA ASN A 9 9.99 13.63 16.84
C ASN A 9 10.79 12.35 16.54
N TYR A 10 10.74 11.83 15.31
CA TYR A 10 11.51 10.64 14.94
C TYR A 10 12.89 11.02 14.41
N SER A 11 13.88 10.15 14.60
CA SER A 11 15.19 10.34 13.96
C SER A 11 15.13 10.05 12.46
N SER A 12 16.08 10.58 11.68
CA SER A 12 16.13 10.34 10.23
C SER A 12 16.28 8.85 9.89
N ASP A 13 16.98 8.08 10.73
CA ASP A 13 17.12 6.63 10.58
C ASP A 13 15.81 5.88 10.85
N GLU A 14 15.06 6.29 11.88
CA GLU A 14 13.74 5.74 12.17
C GLU A 14 12.75 6.03 11.04
N LEU A 15 12.77 7.25 10.50
CA LEU A 15 11.94 7.64 9.37
C LEU A 15 12.25 6.82 8.12
N ASN A 16 13.53 6.60 7.80
CA ASN A 16 13.94 5.75 6.69
C ASN A 16 13.49 4.29 6.89
N LYS A 17 13.66 3.74 8.10
CA LYS A 17 13.20 2.38 8.43
C LYS A 17 11.67 2.26 8.30
N LYS A 18 10.93 3.26 8.77
CA LYS A 18 9.45 3.32 8.69
C LYS A 18 8.97 3.43 7.23
N ALA A 19 9.60 4.30 6.43
CA ALA A 19 9.29 4.44 5.01
C ALA A 19 9.55 3.13 4.23
N ASN A 20 10.65 2.43 4.54
CA ASN A 20 10.97 1.16 3.89
C ASN A 20 10.01 0.04 4.34
N ARG A 21 9.60 0.02 5.61
CA ARG A 21 8.57 -0.89 6.11
C ARG A 21 7.24 -0.68 5.38
N TYR A 22 6.79 0.57 5.24
CA TYR A 22 5.56 0.87 4.49
C TYR A 22 5.67 0.46 3.03
N LYS A 23 6.83 0.63 2.38
CA LYS A 23 7.07 0.14 1.02
C LYS A 23 6.90 -1.38 0.94
N LYS A 24 7.49 -2.13 1.89
CA LYS A 24 7.38 -3.59 1.92
C LYS A 24 5.94 -4.04 2.15
N VAL A 25 5.21 -3.41 3.08
CA VAL A 25 3.80 -3.72 3.33
C VAL A 25 2.94 -3.42 2.10
N GLN A 26 3.13 -2.25 1.49
CA GLN A 26 2.42 -1.86 0.26
C GLN A 26 2.61 -2.91 -0.85
N ILE A 27 3.86 -3.30 -1.13
CA ILE A 27 4.16 -4.31 -2.14
C ILE A 27 3.58 -5.67 -1.75
N GLY A 28 3.72 -6.07 -0.48
CA GLY A 28 3.18 -7.34 0.02
C GLY A 28 1.66 -7.44 -0.17
N MET A 29 0.91 -6.37 0.16
CA MET A 29 -0.55 -6.34 -0.03
C MET A 29 -0.94 -6.41 -1.50
N MET A 30 -0.23 -5.69 -2.38
CA MET A 30 -0.48 -5.75 -3.82
C MET A 30 -0.22 -7.14 -4.40
N VAL A 31 0.89 -7.78 -4.01
CA VAL A 31 1.24 -9.14 -4.46
C VAL A 31 0.17 -10.15 -4.00
N MET A 32 -0.25 -10.07 -2.73
CA MET A 32 -1.31 -10.93 -2.21
C MET A 32 -2.64 -10.72 -2.93
N ALA A 33 -3.00 -9.47 -3.24
CA ALA A 33 -4.21 -9.17 -3.99
C ALA A 33 -4.21 -9.79 -5.39
N VAL A 34 -3.08 -9.71 -6.10
CA VAL A 34 -2.92 -10.36 -7.41
C VAL A 34 -3.02 -11.89 -7.28
N ALA A 35 -2.39 -12.48 -6.27
CA ALA A 35 -2.46 -13.92 -6.02
C ALA A 35 -3.91 -14.37 -5.75
N PHE A 36 -4.65 -13.67 -4.87
CA PHE A 36 -6.05 -13.99 -4.61
C PHE A 36 -6.93 -13.81 -5.83
N ALA A 37 -6.76 -12.72 -6.59
CA ALA A 37 -7.50 -12.51 -7.82
C ALA A 37 -7.26 -13.62 -8.84
N ALA A 38 -6.03 -14.13 -8.95
CA ALA A 38 -5.70 -15.27 -9.81
C ALA A 38 -6.42 -16.55 -9.33
N ILE A 39 -6.37 -16.86 -8.03
CA ILE A 39 -7.06 -18.03 -7.45
C ILE A 39 -8.56 -17.95 -7.72
N VAL A 40 -9.18 -16.81 -7.40
CA VAL A 40 -10.62 -16.59 -7.61
C VAL A 40 -10.97 -16.66 -9.10
N GLY A 41 -10.16 -16.07 -9.97
CA GLY A 41 -10.37 -16.12 -11.41
C GLY A 41 -10.30 -17.54 -11.98
N ILE A 42 -9.30 -18.33 -11.57
CA ILE A 42 -9.16 -19.75 -11.97
C ILE A 42 -10.35 -20.57 -11.46
N TYR A 43 -10.70 -20.42 -10.18
CA TYR A 43 -11.85 -21.13 -9.59
C TYR A 43 -13.15 -20.79 -10.31
N SER A 44 -13.36 -19.52 -10.66
CA SER A 44 -14.54 -19.05 -11.38
C SER A 44 -14.61 -19.58 -12.80
N ALA A 45 -13.45 -19.69 -13.47
CA ALA A 45 -13.36 -20.28 -14.81
C ALA A 45 -13.70 -21.77 -14.81
N ILE A 46 -13.27 -22.52 -13.79
CA ILE A 46 -13.57 -23.94 -13.66
C ILE A 46 -15.06 -24.18 -13.37
N ASN A 47 -15.70 -23.32 -12.58
CA ASN A 47 -17.08 -23.50 -12.12
C ASN A 47 -18.11 -22.64 -12.88
N GLU A 48 -17.71 -21.97 -13.96
CA GLU A 48 -18.56 -21.06 -14.76
C GLU A 48 -19.27 -19.96 -13.95
N LEU A 49 -18.66 -19.53 -12.84
CA LEU A 49 -19.23 -18.54 -11.91
C LEU A 49 -18.94 -17.11 -12.38
N LYS A 50 -19.92 -16.48 -13.03
CA LYS A 50 -19.80 -15.10 -13.53
C LYS A 50 -19.50 -14.06 -12.43
N GLU A 51 -20.03 -14.27 -11.22
CA GLU A 51 -19.83 -13.39 -10.07
C GLU A 51 -18.37 -13.37 -9.59
N GLY A 52 -17.66 -14.49 -9.74
CA GLY A 52 -16.29 -14.59 -9.26
C GLY A 52 -15.29 -13.77 -10.09
N TYR A 53 -15.59 -13.51 -11.37
CA TYR A 53 -14.81 -12.54 -12.17
C TYR A 53 -14.98 -11.10 -11.67
N GLN A 54 -16.19 -10.72 -11.26
CA GLN A 54 -16.43 -9.40 -10.68
C GLN A 54 -15.70 -9.25 -9.34
N MET A 55 -15.75 -10.28 -8.50
CA MET A 55 -15.02 -10.31 -7.22
C MET A 55 -13.50 -10.24 -7.42
N ALA A 56 -12.94 -10.97 -8.39
CA ALA A 56 -11.52 -10.87 -8.73
C ALA A 56 -11.12 -9.44 -9.13
N GLY A 57 -11.94 -8.78 -9.96
CA GLY A 57 -11.74 -7.37 -10.32
C GLY A 57 -11.78 -6.44 -9.12
N ILE A 58 -12.75 -6.61 -8.22
CA ILE A 58 -12.85 -5.83 -6.97
C ILE A 58 -11.62 -6.03 -6.09
N PHE A 59 -11.15 -7.27 -5.92
CA PHE A 59 -9.95 -7.55 -5.13
C PHE A 59 -8.70 -6.89 -5.69
N LEU A 60 -8.54 -6.85 -7.02
CA LEU A 60 -7.44 -6.14 -7.66
C LEU A 60 -7.52 -4.64 -7.39
N VAL A 61 -8.69 -4.04 -7.61
CA VAL A 61 -8.88 -2.60 -7.39
C VAL A 61 -8.64 -2.24 -5.93
N ALA A 62 -9.30 -2.93 -4.99
CA ALA A 62 -9.16 -2.67 -3.57
C ALA A 62 -7.74 -2.95 -3.07
N GLY A 63 -7.17 -4.09 -3.46
CA GLY A 63 -5.84 -4.53 -3.04
C GLY A 63 -4.68 -3.75 -3.66
N ILE A 64 -4.93 -2.92 -4.68
CA ILE A 64 -3.92 -2.04 -5.29
C ILE A 64 -4.17 -0.58 -4.92
N ALA A 65 -5.39 -0.08 -5.11
CA ALA A 65 -5.71 1.33 -4.88
C ALA A 65 -5.57 1.70 -3.40
N TYR A 66 -6.08 0.87 -2.47
CA TYR A 66 -6.02 1.21 -1.05
C TYR A 66 -4.58 1.27 -0.52
N PRO A 67 -3.70 0.28 -0.78
CA PRO A 67 -2.29 0.39 -0.37
C PRO A 67 -1.54 1.55 -1.00
N LEU A 68 -1.85 1.90 -2.26
CA LEU A 68 -1.24 3.05 -2.92
C LEU A 68 -1.66 4.37 -2.25
N LEU A 69 -2.94 4.55 -1.97
CA LEU A 69 -3.45 5.77 -1.35
C LEU A 69 -2.94 5.93 0.07
N THR A 70 -2.99 4.87 0.88
CA THR A 70 -2.62 4.93 2.29
C THR A 70 -1.10 4.96 2.50
N PHE A 71 -0.39 3.92 2.10
CA PHE A 71 1.05 3.81 2.32
C PHE A 71 1.84 4.73 1.40
N GLY A 72 1.33 5.04 0.21
CA GLY A 72 1.93 6.04 -0.68
C GLY A 72 1.89 7.44 -0.06
N ALA A 73 0.74 7.86 0.48
CA ALA A 73 0.62 9.16 1.16
C ALA A 73 1.49 9.23 2.41
N MET A 74 1.52 8.19 3.25
CA MET A 74 2.39 8.12 4.42
C MET A 74 3.88 8.21 4.04
N ARG A 75 4.31 7.47 3.02
CA ARG A 75 5.70 7.55 2.51
C ARG A 75 6.03 8.92 1.96
N LYS A 76 5.09 9.60 1.30
CA LYS A 76 5.29 10.96 0.78
C LYS A 76 5.53 11.95 1.92
N LYS A 77 4.74 11.88 3.01
CA LYS A 77 4.93 12.72 4.20
C LYS A 77 6.28 12.48 4.87
N ILE A 78 6.69 11.22 5.03
CA ILE A 78 7.99 10.87 5.62
C ILE A 78 9.15 11.39 4.74
N LYS A 79 9.04 11.28 3.41
CA LYS A 79 10.05 11.81 2.50
C LYS A 79 10.15 13.33 2.57
N ALA A 80 9.01 14.03 2.60
CA ALA A 80 9.00 15.49 2.74
C ALA A 80 9.66 15.94 4.05
N GLU A 81 9.43 15.21 5.15
CA GLU A 81 10.10 15.46 6.43
C GLU A 81 11.62 15.24 6.34
N LEU A 82 12.08 14.18 5.66
CA LEU A 82 13.50 13.91 5.46
C LEU A 82 14.16 14.99 4.58
N GLU A 83 13.49 15.43 3.52
CA GLU A 83 13.95 16.50 2.62
C GLU A 83 14.04 17.85 3.35
N ASN A 84 13.07 18.18 4.21
CA ASN A 84 13.09 19.38 5.05
C ASN A 84 14.25 19.42 6.05
N ARG A 85 14.84 18.28 6.41
CA ARG A 85 15.98 18.18 7.34
C ARG A 85 17.33 18.25 6.63
N GLN A 86 17.34 18.05 5.31
CA GLN A 86 18.55 18.12 4.49
C GLN A 86 18.80 19.54 3.94
N ASN A 87 17.77 20.40 3.95
CA ASN A 87 17.85 21.83 3.62
C ASN A 87 17.92 22.67 4.90
#